data_AF-A0A1F6UZQ0-F1
#
_entry.id   AF-A0A1F6UZQ0-F1
#
_cell.length_a   1.000
_cell.length_b   1.000
_cell.length_c   1.000
_cell.angle_alpha   90.00
_cell.angle_beta   90.00
_cell.angle_gamma   90.00
#
_symmetry.space_group_name_H-M   'P 1'
#
loop_
_entity.id
_entity.type
_entity.pdbx_description
1 polymer ?
#
loop_
_entity_poly.entity_id
_entity_poly.type
_entity_poly.pdbx_seq_one_letter_code
_entity_poly.pdbx_strand_id
1 'polypeptide(L)'
;MDTILQIPIRIIKEQELIMGPLAWDEARKVSGLMIDQSHNSVSFSGDGKDVINRLVAQYEKIFGLASHAVCHDAVQDIISGMKPEEIPESLK
;
A
#
# COMPACT_ATOMS: atom_id res chain seq x y z
N MET A 1 9.62 14.45 -4.67
CA MET A 1 8.40 13.60 -4.76
C MET A 1 8.13 13.10 -3.36
N ASP A 2 6.89 13.16 -2.91
CA ASP A 2 6.52 12.61 -1.61
C ASP A 2 6.73 11.10 -1.62
N THR A 3 7.76 10.64 -0.90
CA THR A 3 8.18 9.23 -0.82
C THR A 3 7.02 8.32 -0.43
N ILE A 4 6.10 8.81 0.40
CA ILE A 4 4.89 8.10 0.85
C ILE A 4 3.91 7.76 -0.29
N LEU A 5 3.91 8.53 -1.39
CA LEU A 5 3.04 8.25 -2.55
C LEU A 5 3.52 7.06 -3.38
N GLN A 6 4.76 6.60 -3.18
CA GLN A 6 5.28 5.40 -3.88
C GLN A 6 4.82 4.10 -3.22
N ILE A 7 4.50 4.14 -1.91
CA ILE A 7 4.15 2.96 -1.11
C ILE A 7 2.93 2.21 -1.68
N PRO A 8 1.78 2.86 -1.96
CA PRO A 8 0.60 2.13 -2.42
C PRO A 8 0.83 1.37 -3.73
N ILE A 9 1.43 2.01 -4.73
CA ILE A 9 1.68 1.36 -6.03
C ILE A 9 2.57 0.14 -5.88
N ARG A 10 3.59 0.22 -5.02
CA ARG A 10 4.52 -0.89 -4.83
C ARG A 10 3.88 -2.06 -4.10
N ILE A 11 3.09 -1.77 -3.06
CA ILE A 11 2.25 -2.77 -2.39
C ILE A 11 1.30 -3.44 -3.40
N ILE A 12 0.55 -2.66 -4.18
CA ILE A 12 -0.45 -3.20 -5.11
C ILE A 12 0.19 -4.13 -6.13
N LYS A 13 1.36 -3.75 -6.67
CA LYS A 13 2.10 -4.57 -7.63
C LYS A 13 2.62 -5.87 -7.04
N GLU A 14 3.16 -5.84 -5.82
CA GLU A 14 3.61 -7.09 -5.17
C GLU A 14 2.43 -8.01 -4.82
N GLN A 15 1.31 -7.45 -4.37
CA GLN A 15 0.09 -8.23 -4.17
C GLN A 15 -0.43 -8.80 -5.50
N GLU A 16 -0.34 -8.06 -6.61
CA GLU A 16 -0.74 -8.54 -7.94
C GLU A 16 0.08 -9.77 -8.38
N LEU A 17 1.36 -9.88 -8.03
CA LEU A 17 2.16 -11.07 -8.32
C LEU A 17 1.64 -12.33 -7.60
N ILE A 18 0.90 -12.16 -6.51
CA ILE A 18 0.39 -13.25 -5.67
C ILE A 18 -1.08 -13.56 -5.96
N MET A 19 -1.94 -12.54 -6.00
CA MET A 19 -3.40 -12.69 -6.16
C MET A 19 -3.93 -12.27 -7.54
N GLY A 20 -3.05 -11.83 -8.45
CA GLY A 20 -3.42 -11.40 -9.78
C GLY A 20 -4.17 -10.06 -9.79
N PRO A 21 -4.99 -9.79 -10.82
CA PRO A 21 -5.63 -8.49 -11.03
C PRO A 21 -6.57 -8.06 -9.89
N LEU A 22 -7.01 -9.01 -9.06
CA LEU A 22 -7.77 -8.76 -7.84
C LEU A 22 -7.08 -7.73 -6.94
N ALA A 23 -5.74 -7.68 -6.93
CA ALA A 23 -5.00 -6.71 -6.13
C ALA A 23 -5.43 -5.26 -6.41
N TRP A 24 -5.62 -4.92 -7.69
CA TRP A 24 -6.05 -3.58 -8.10
C TRP A 24 -7.51 -3.30 -7.73
N ASP A 25 -8.38 -4.30 -7.84
CA ASP A 25 -9.80 -4.16 -7.51
C ASP A 25 -10.01 -3.95 -6.01
N GLU A 26 -9.20 -4.60 -5.18
CA GLU A 26 -9.21 -4.42 -3.73
C GLU A 26 -8.62 -3.08 -3.31
N ALA A 27 -7.54 -2.63 -3.96
CA ALA A 27 -6.97 -1.31 -3.72
C ALA A 27 -7.98 -0.19 -4.01
N ARG A 28 -8.78 -0.33 -5.08
CA ARG A 28 -9.84 0.63 -5.45
C ARG A 28 -10.96 0.75 -4.41
N LYS A 29 -11.11 -0.22 -3.50
CA LYS A 29 -12.09 -0.18 -2.41
C LYS A 29 -11.60 0.61 -1.19
N VAL A 30 -10.30 0.93 -1.14
CA VAL A 30 -9.70 1.64 -0.02
C VAL A 30 -10.13 3.10 -0.04
N SER A 31 -10.93 3.49 0.95
CA SER A 31 -11.38 4.88 1.07
C SER A 31 -10.20 5.83 1.21
N GLY A 32 -10.20 6.90 0.42
CA GLY A 32 -9.13 7.91 0.41
C GLY A 32 -7.92 7.56 -0.45
N LEU A 33 -7.90 6.39 -1.10
CA LEU A 33 -6.89 6.06 -2.12
C LEU A 33 -7.46 6.28 -3.52
N MET A 34 -6.89 7.23 -4.27
CA MET A 34 -7.20 7.42 -5.68
C MET A 34 -6.05 6.86 -6.52
N ILE A 35 -6.38 5.98 -7.47
CA ILE A 35 -5.39 5.23 -8.26
C ILE A 35 -5.55 5.58 -9.74
N ASP A 36 -4.46 6.04 -10.34
CA ASP A 36 -4.28 6.07 -11.79
C ASP A 36 -3.34 4.92 -12.19
N GLN A 37 -3.96 3.79 -12.52
CA GLN A 37 -3.23 2.58 -12.90
C GLN A 37 -2.48 2.76 -14.24
N SER A 38 -2.99 3.61 -15.14
CA SER A 38 -2.35 3.86 -16.44
C SER A 38 -1.02 4.60 -16.31
N HIS A 39 -0.92 5.51 -15.33
CA HIS A 39 0.29 6.27 -15.04
C HIS A 39 1.08 5.75 -13.84
N ASN A 40 0.67 4.62 -13.23
CA ASN A 40 1.24 4.09 -11.99
C ASN A 40 1.38 5.16 -10.89
N SER A 41 0.33 5.97 -10.73
CA SER A 41 0.33 7.05 -9.74
C SER A 41 -0.88 6.96 -8.83
N VAL A 42 -0.73 7.55 -7.65
CA VAL A 42 -1.79 7.61 -6.64
C VAL A 42 -1.85 8.99 -6.04
N SER A 43 -3.01 9.31 -5.48
CA SER A 43 -3.18 10.47 -4.60
C SER A 43 -4.02 10.07 -3.39
N PHE A 44 -3.82 10.81 -2.30
CA PHE A 44 -4.55 10.60 -1.07
C PHE A 44 -5.62 11.68 -0.89
N SER A 45 -6.78 11.25 -0.41
CA SER A 45 -7.72 12.14 0.26
C SER A 45 -7.58 11.93 1.77
N GLY A 46 -7.03 12.94 2.46
CA GLY A 46 -6.73 12.88 3.89
C GLY A 46 -5.30 12.45 4.21
N ASP A 47 -5.11 11.86 5.39
CA ASP A 47 -3.80 11.41 5.87
C ASP A 47 -3.31 10.16 5.11
N GLY A 48 -2.11 10.26 4.53
CA GLY A 48 -1.54 9.20 3.71
C GLY A 48 -1.18 7.94 4.49
N LYS A 49 -0.75 8.06 5.76
CA LYS A 49 -0.43 6.91 6.60
C LYS A 49 -1.68 6.11 6.91
N ASP A 50 -2.78 6.79 7.22
CA ASP A 50 -4.09 6.16 7.45
C ASP A 50 -4.65 5.49 6.19
N VAL A 51 -4.42 6.08 5.01
CA VAL A 51 -4.78 5.43 3.74
C VAL A 51 -3.97 4.15 3.53
N ILE A 52 -2.65 4.18 3.75
CA ILE A 52 -1.80 3.00 3.60
C ILE A 52 -2.17 1.92 4.62
N ASN A 53 -2.43 2.28 5.87
CA ASN A 53 -2.89 1.34 6.89
C ASN A 53 -4.17 0.60 6.46
N ARG A 54 -5.11 1.31 5.84
CA ARG A 54 -6.33 0.70 5.30
C ARG A 54 -6.05 -0.17 4.08
N LEU A 55 -5.08 0.18 3.24
CA LEU A 55 -4.66 -0.66 2.11
C LEU A 55 -4.09 -1.99 2.58
N VAL A 56 -3.16 -1.98 3.54
CA VAL A 56 -2.58 -3.21 4.11
C VAL A 56 -3.68 -4.07 4.74
N ALA A 57 -4.55 -3.47 5.55
CA ALA A 57 -5.67 -4.17 6.18
C ALA A 57 -6.68 -4.72 5.16
N GLN A 58 -6.83 -4.09 3.98
CA GLN A 58 -7.71 -4.59 2.93
C GLN A 58 -7.17 -5.91 2.35
N TYR A 59 -5.86 -6.01 2.12
CA TYR A 59 -5.24 -7.24 1.64
C TYR A 59 -5.15 -8.32 2.71
N GLU A 60 -4.87 -7.94 3.96
CA GLU A 60 -4.82 -8.88 5.09
C GLU A 60 -6.17 -9.61 5.27
N LYS A 61 -7.30 -8.97 4.99
CA LYS A 61 -8.62 -9.64 5.04
C LYS A 61 -8.78 -10.80 4.06
N ILE A 62 -7.96 -10.87 3.01
CA ILE A 62 -8.09 -11.86 1.93
C ILE A 62 -7.15 -13.04 2.16
N PHE A 63 -5.88 -12.77 2.47
CA PHE A 63 -4.84 -13.81 2.62
C PHE A 63 -4.11 -13.76 3.98
N GLY A 64 -4.67 -13.05 4.96
CA GLY A 64 -4.15 -12.98 6.32
C GLY A 64 -2.75 -12.37 6.39
N LEU A 65 -1.97 -12.84 7.37
CA LEU A 65 -0.63 -12.37 7.67
C LEU A 65 0.36 -12.50 6.50
N ALA A 66 0.12 -13.42 5.56
CA ALA A 66 0.96 -13.55 4.38
C ALA A 66 0.89 -12.30 3.48
N SER A 67 -0.32 -11.78 3.24
CA SER A 67 -0.47 -10.51 2.51
C SER A 67 0.14 -9.35 3.28
N HIS A 68 0.04 -9.33 4.60
CA HIS A 68 0.68 -8.27 5.40
C HIS A 68 2.21 -8.30 5.26
N ALA A 69 2.85 -9.46 5.39
CA ALA A 69 4.30 -9.60 5.19
C ALA A 69 4.74 -9.12 3.80
N VAL A 70 3.98 -9.47 2.76
CA VAL A 70 4.24 -9.01 1.38
C VAL A 70 4.14 -7.49 1.26
N CYS A 71 3.15 -6.86 1.91
CA CYS A 71 3.04 -5.41 1.95
C CYS A 71 4.27 -4.75 2.58
N HIS A 72 4.76 -5.31 3.70
CA HIS A 72 5.95 -4.82 4.39
C HIS A 72 7.20 -4.97 3.52
N ASP A 73 7.44 -6.17 2.98
CA ASP A 73 8.63 -6.48 2.18
C ASP A 73 8.68 -5.65 0.88
N ALA A 74 7.52 -5.38 0.27
CA ALA A 74 7.41 -4.58 -0.95
C ALA A 74 8.02 -3.18 -0.82
N VAL A 75 8.05 -2.61 0.39
CA VAL A 75 8.40 -1.20 0.63
C VAL A 75 9.51 -1.04 1.67
N GLN A 76 10.19 -2.12 2.03
CA GLN A 76 11.23 -2.12 3.06
C GLN A 76 12.35 -1.09 2.75
N ASP A 77 12.73 -0.96 1.49
CA ASP A 77 13.73 0.00 1.03
C ASP A 77 13.25 1.45 1.18
N ILE A 78 11.95 1.70 0.99
CA ILE A 78 11.32 3.01 1.16
C ILE A 78 11.28 3.39 2.64
N ILE A 79 10.72 2.52 3.49
CA ILE A 79 10.53 2.80 4.92
C ILE A 79 11.87 2.89 5.67
N SER A 80 12.93 2.23 5.20
CA SER A 80 14.27 2.33 5.79
C SER A 80 14.87 3.74 5.75
N GLY A 81 14.39 4.59 4.82
CA GLY A 81 14.79 5.99 4.70
C GLY A 81 13.85 6.98 5.39
N MET A 82 12.76 6.51 6.01
CA MET A 82 11.76 7.35 6.66
C MET A 82 12.03 7.50 8.16
N LYS A 83 11.56 8.60 8.76
CA LYS A 83 11.54 8.69 10.22
C LYS A 83 10.46 7.78 10.81
N PRO A 84 10.65 7.22 12.03
CA PRO A 84 9.67 6.31 12.64
C PRO A 84 8.24 6.86 12.69
N GLU A 85 8.08 8.15 12.95
CA GLU A 85 6.79 8.87 12.99
C GLU A 85 6.12 9.06 11.61
N GLU A 86 6.87 8.88 10.53
CA GLU A 86 6.39 8.97 9.15
C GLU A 86 5.95 7.58 8.61
N ILE A 87 6.38 6.50 9.25
CA ILE A 87 6.05 5.13 8.83
C ILE A 87 4.60 4.79 9.22
N PRO A 88 3.76 4.31 8.29
CA PRO A 88 2.43 3.80 8.61
C PRO A 88 2.52 2.64 9.61
N GLU A 89 1.67 2.63 10.66
CA GLU A 89 1.70 1.60 11.71
C GLU A 89 1.65 0.15 11.20
N SER A 90 0.90 -0.08 10.11
CA SER A 90 0.80 -1.39 9.47
C SER A 90 2.09 -1.85 8.78
N LEU A 91 3.10 -1.00 8.64
CA LEU A 91 4.37 -1.29 7.98
C LEU A 91 5.57 -1.16 8.94
N LYS A 92 5.30 -1.08 10.25
CA LYS A 92 6.33 -1.07 11.29
C LYS A 92 6.72 -2.47 11.74
#